data_AF-Q93AK5-F1
#
_entry.id   AF-Q93AK5-F1
#
_cell.length_a   1.000
_cell.length_b   1.000
_cell.length_c   1.000
_cell.angle_alpha   90.00
_cell.angle_beta   90.00
_cell.angle_gamma   90.00
#
_symmetry.space_group_name_H-M   'P 1'
#
loop_
_entity.id
_entity.type
_entity.pdbx_description
1 polymer ?
#
loop_
_entity_poly.entity_id
_entity_poly.type
_entity_poly.pdbx_seq_one_letter_code
_entity_poly.pdbx_strand_id
1 'polypeptide(L)'
;GDNIYNNGEIEKIGAVFERPYQELLTQGVKFHACLGNHDIRTENGDPQIKYPGFNMRGRYYTFRRDAVQFFALDTNHNADWKNQVVWLEQELSRSDAPWKVVFGHNPFYSSGHYGVNQTLIKRFTPLFKQYNVQLYINGHEH
;
A
#
# COMPACT_ATOMS: atom_id res chain seq x y z
N GLY A 1 -1.68 0.97 -5.49
CA GLY A 1 -2.94 1.62 -5.14
C GLY A 1 -3.48 2.26 -6.38
N ASP A 2 -4.80 2.24 -6.53
CA ASP A 2 -5.51 2.50 -7.78
C ASP A 2 -4.99 1.58 -8.90
N ASN A 3 -4.98 0.28 -8.58
CA ASN A 3 -4.41 -0.74 -9.45
C ASN A 3 -5.29 -1.00 -10.67
N ILE A 4 -6.61 -0.82 -10.54
CA ILE A 4 -7.57 -1.00 -11.64
C ILE A 4 -8.60 0.14 -11.64
N TYR A 5 -8.53 0.98 -12.66
CA TYR A 5 -9.54 2.02 -12.91
C TYR A 5 -10.77 1.47 -13.64
N ASN A 6 -11.98 1.97 -13.36
CA ASN A 6 -12.30 3.11 -12.51
C ASN A 6 -12.79 2.71 -11.11
N ASN A 7 -13.16 1.45 -10.89
CA ASN A 7 -13.80 1.03 -9.64
C ASN A 7 -13.18 -0.24 -9.05
N GLY A 8 -12.01 -0.66 -9.54
CA GLY A 8 -11.36 -1.87 -9.06
C GLY A 8 -11.91 -3.15 -9.69
N GLU A 9 -12.52 -3.07 -10.88
CA GLU A 9 -13.20 -4.19 -11.53
C GLU A 9 -12.20 -5.27 -11.99
N ILE A 10 -12.11 -6.38 -11.25
CA ILE A 10 -11.07 -7.40 -11.44
C ILE A 10 -11.11 -8.05 -12.82
N GLU A 11 -12.26 -8.01 -13.50
CA GLU A 11 -12.45 -8.50 -14.86
C GLU A 11 -11.52 -7.79 -15.87
N LYS A 12 -11.03 -6.58 -15.53
CA LYS A 12 -10.09 -5.82 -16.36
C LYS A 12 -8.62 -6.21 -16.15
N ILE A 13 -8.28 -7.05 -15.17
CA ILE A 13 -6.90 -7.33 -14.75
C ILE A 13 -6.00 -7.72 -15.93
N GLY A 14 -6.53 -8.51 -16.87
CA GLY A 14 -5.79 -8.92 -18.07
C GLY A 14 -5.37 -7.77 -18.96
N ALA A 15 -6.24 -6.77 -19.13
CA ALA A 15 -5.99 -5.62 -20.00
C ALA A 15 -5.13 -4.53 -19.35
N VAL A 16 -5.30 -4.30 -18.04
CA VAL A 16 -4.66 -3.17 -17.34
C VAL A 16 -3.42 -3.55 -16.55
N PHE A 17 -3.20 -4.84 -16.28
CA PHE A 17 -2.05 -5.30 -15.49
C PHE A 17 -1.31 -6.47 -16.16
N GLU A 18 -1.97 -7.60 -16.43
CA GLU A 18 -1.24 -8.80 -16.89
C GLU A 18 -0.58 -8.58 -18.26
N ARG A 19 -1.29 -8.01 -19.23
CA ARG A 19 -0.75 -7.74 -20.56
C ARG A 19 0.32 -6.63 -20.54
N PRO A 20 0.11 -5.45 -19.92
CA PRO A 20 1.14 -4.41 -19.87
C PRO A 20 2.43 -4.83 -19.16
N TYR A 21 2.33 -5.68 -18.12
CA TYR A 21 3.48 -6.13 -17.34
C TYR A 21 3.90 -7.57 -17.66
N GLN A 22 3.44 -8.14 -18.78
CA GLN A 22 3.64 -9.56 -19.12
C GLN A 22 5.12 -9.96 -19.06
N GLU A 23 6.02 -9.14 -19.61
CA GLU A 23 7.45 -9.43 -19.62
C GLU A 23 8.01 -9.57 -18.19
N LEU A 24 7.70 -8.61 -17.31
CA LEU A 24 8.12 -8.67 -15.90
C LEU A 24 7.53 -9.87 -15.16
N LEU A 25 6.26 -10.19 -15.43
CA LEU A 25 5.59 -11.36 -14.86
C LEU A 25 6.27 -12.66 -15.32
N THR A 26 6.62 -12.79 -16.61
CA THR A 26 7.33 -13.97 -17.13
C THR A 26 8.74 -14.12 -16.56
N GLN A 27 9.38 -13.02 -16.17
CA GLN A 27 10.67 -13.01 -15.47
C GLN A 27 10.53 -13.30 -13.95
N GLY A 28 9.31 -13.52 -13.45
CA GLY A 28 9.05 -13.83 -12.05
C GLY A 28 9.10 -12.62 -11.11
N VAL A 29 9.00 -11.40 -11.65
CA VAL A 29 8.93 -10.17 -10.83
C VAL A 29 7.62 -10.18 -10.03
N LYS A 30 7.74 -10.05 -8.71
CA LYS A 30 6.60 -9.94 -7.80
C LYS A 30 6.17 -8.49 -7.66
N PHE A 31 4.92 -8.21 -7.97
CA PHE A 31 4.28 -6.94 -7.69
C PHE A 31 3.65 -7.00 -6.30
N HIS A 32 3.96 -6.02 -5.46
CA HIS A 32 3.39 -5.87 -4.11
C HIS A 32 2.49 -4.64 -4.09
N ALA A 33 1.18 -4.86 -4.26
CA ALA A 33 0.22 -3.76 -4.35
C ALA A 33 -0.29 -3.31 -2.97
N CYS A 34 -0.84 -2.10 -2.92
CA CYS A 34 -1.73 -1.61 -1.85
C CYS A 34 -3.05 -1.17 -2.49
N LEU A 35 -4.11 -1.01 -1.69
CA LEU A 35 -5.40 -0.50 -2.19
C LEU A 35 -5.38 1.03 -2.28
N GLY A 36 -5.92 1.56 -3.37
CA GLY A 36 -6.32 2.96 -3.51
C GLY A 36 -7.84 3.15 -3.48
N ASN A 37 -8.29 4.40 -3.61
CA ASN A 37 -9.71 4.73 -3.47
C ASN A 37 -10.56 4.27 -4.66
N HIS A 38 -9.95 4.03 -5.82
CA HIS A 38 -10.64 3.40 -6.94
C HIS A 38 -10.83 1.90 -6.69
N ASP A 39 -9.88 1.25 -6.04
CA ASP A 39 -9.88 -0.20 -5.83
C ASP A 39 -10.97 -0.69 -4.88
N ILE A 40 -11.34 0.12 -3.89
CA ILE A 40 -12.31 -0.27 -2.86
C ILE A 40 -13.77 -0.08 -3.28
N ARG A 41 -14.04 0.41 -4.49
CA ARG A 41 -15.42 0.68 -4.97
C ARG A 41 -16.16 -0.60 -5.35
N THR A 42 -15.45 -1.60 -5.85
CA THR A 42 -15.98 -2.96 -6.09
C THR A 42 -15.66 -3.85 -4.91
N GLU A 43 -16.69 -4.37 -4.24
CA GLU A 43 -16.59 -5.35 -3.15
C GLU A 43 -15.53 -5.00 -2.09
N ASN A 44 -15.41 -3.71 -1.77
CA ASN A 44 -14.41 -3.20 -0.82
C ASN A 44 -12.95 -3.57 -1.16
N GLY A 45 -12.63 -3.88 -2.41
CA GLY A 45 -11.29 -4.28 -2.86
C GLY A 45 -10.93 -5.74 -2.58
N ASP A 46 -11.86 -6.55 -2.05
CA ASP A 46 -11.64 -7.97 -1.76
C ASP A 46 -11.14 -8.77 -2.97
N PRO A 47 -11.65 -8.57 -4.21
CA PRO A 47 -11.13 -9.25 -5.38
C PRO A 47 -9.65 -8.97 -5.65
N GLN A 48 -9.19 -7.73 -5.43
CA GLN A 48 -7.78 -7.36 -5.62
C GLN A 48 -6.87 -7.93 -4.54
N ILE A 49 -7.33 -7.97 -3.29
CA ILE A 49 -6.59 -8.61 -2.20
C ILE A 49 -6.37 -10.10 -2.50
N LYS A 50 -7.40 -10.76 -3.06
CA LYS A 50 -7.36 -12.20 -3.40
C LYS A 50 -6.59 -12.48 -4.69
N TYR A 51 -6.35 -11.49 -5.53
CA TYR A 51 -5.66 -11.67 -6.81
C TYR A 51 -4.16 -11.99 -6.59
N PRO A 52 -3.67 -13.18 -6.98
CA PRO A 52 -2.32 -13.63 -6.64
C PRO A 52 -1.21 -12.74 -7.20
N GLY A 53 -1.42 -12.13 -8.37
CA GLY A 53 -0.42 -11.30 -9.04
C GLY A 53 -0.04 -10.03 -8.26
N PHE A 54 -0.89 -9.57 -7.34
CA PHE A 54 -0.61 -8.39 -6.50
C PHE A 54 0.11 -8.71 -5.19
N ASN A 55 0.31 -9.99 -4.87
CA ASN A 55 1.04 -10.47 -3.69
C ASN A 55 0.63 -9.76 -2.39
N MET A 56 -0.64 -9.37 -2.29
CA MET A 56 -1.21 -8.78 -1.09
C MET A 56 -1.45 -9.87 -0.05
N ARG A 57 -1.21 -9.57 1.22
CA ARG A 57 -1.49 -10.49 2.34
C ARG A 57 -2.63 -9.98 3.23
N GLY A 58 -3.42 -9.05 2.70
CA GLY A 58 -4.43 -8.28 3.42
C GLY A 58 -4.45 -6.84 2.92
N ARG A 59 -5.31 -6.01 3.53
CA ARG A 59 -5.42 -4.57 3.23
C ARG A 59 -4.14 -3.81 3.62
N TYR A 60 -3.51 -4.25 4.70
CA TYR A 60 -2.19 -3.83 5.16
C TYR A 60 -1.37 -5.09 5.46
N TYR A 61 -0.08 -5.05 5.16
CA TYR A 61 0.80 -6.21 5.32
C TYR A 61 2.27 -5.80 5.28
N THR A 62 3.16 -6.72 5.65
CA THR A 62 4.61 -6.53 5.54
C THR A 62 5.28 -7.70 4.83
N PHE A 63 6.40 -7.42 4.18
CA PHE A 63 7.30 -8.40 3.62
C PHE A 63 8.74 -7.88 3.67
N ARG A 64 9.70 -8.79 3.63
CA ARG A 64 11.12 -8.46 3.62
C ARG A 64 11.75 -8.89 2.29
N ARG A 65 12.66 -8.06 1.80
CA ARG A 65 13.58 -8.38 0.72
C ARG A 65 14.97 -7.92 1.14
N ASP A 66 15.85 -8.89 1.39
CA ASP A 66 17.23 -8.65 1.85
C ASP A 66 17.28 -7.73 3.08
N ALA A 67 17.92 -6.56 2.96
CA ALA A 67 18.08 -5.59 4.03
C ALA A 67 16.88 -4.64 4.22
N VAL A 68 15.83 -4.76 3.41
CA VAL A 68 14.67 -3.87 3.44
C VAL A 68 13.42 -4.62 3.87
N GLN A 69 12.73 -4.10 4.88
CA GLN A 69 11.36 -4.49 5.21
C GLN A 69 10.39 -3.42 4.73
N PHE A 70 9.38 -3.88 3.99
CA PHE A 70 8.33 -3.05 3.43
C PHE A 70 7.05 -3.19 4.25
N PHE A 71 6.33 -2.10 4.46
CA PHE A 71 5.07 -2.07 5.20
C PHE A 71 4.01 -1.40 4.32
N ALA A 72 3.08 -2.20 3.79
CA ALA A 72 1.94 -1.73 3.02
C ALA A 72 0.85 -1.27 3.98
N LEU A 73 0.35 -0.05 3.79
CA LEU A 73 -0.78 0.51 4.53
C LEU A 73 -2.01 0.64 3.64
N ASP A 74 -3.17 0.44 4.25
CA ASP A 74 -4.45 0.88 3.72
C ASP A 74 -4.74 2.30 4.20
N THR A 75 -4.72 3.25 3.27
CA THR A 75 -4.93 4.66 3.55
C THR A 75 -6.33 5.16 3.20
N ASN A 76 -7.23 4.26 2.81
CA ASN A 76 -8.58 4.62 2.40
C ASN A 76 -9.44 5.10 3.57
N HIS A 77 -10.49 5.87 3.26
CA HIS A 77 -11.40 6.42 4.26
C HIS A 77 -12.06 5.34 5.14
N ASN A 78 -12.27 4.14 4.61
CA ASN A 78 -12.86 2.99 5.31
C ASN A 78 -11.83 1.99 5.87
N ALA A 79 -10.56 2.37 5.94
CA ALA A 79 -9.53 1.51 6.52
C ALA A 79 -9.83 1.17 7.98
N ASP A 80 -9.41 -0.03 8.42
CA ASP A 80 -9.47 -0.46 9.81
C ASP A 80 -8.39 0.24 10.64
N TRP A 81 -8.63 1.52 10.87
CA TRP A 81 -7.72 2.45 11.53
C TRP A 81 -7.29 2.01 12.93
N LYS A 82 -8.18 1.34 13.67
CA LYS A 82 -7.90 0.91 15.04
C LYS A 82 -6.89 -0.22 15.05
N ASN A 83 -7.12 -1.27 14.26
CA ASN A 83 -6.25 -2.44 14.27
C ASN A 83 -4.99 -2.23 13.43
N GLN A 84 -5.07 -1.49 12.32
CA GLN A 84 -3.91 -1.22 11.47
C GLN A 84 -2.81 -0.44 12.20
N VAL A 85 -3.15 0.58 13.00
CA VAL A 85 -2.15 1.36 13.73
C VAL A 85 -1.43 0.51 14.77
N VAL A 86 -2.18 -0.32 15.51
CA VAL A 86 -1.62 -1.27 16.48
C VAL A 86 -0.75 -2.30 15.78
N TRP A 87 -1.22 -2.86 14.66
CA TRP A 87 -0.45 -3.81 13.85
C TRP A 87 0.87 -3.19 13.37
N LEU A 88 0.83 -1.97 12.83
CA LEU A 88 2.01 -1.31 12.31
C LEU A 88 3.06 -1.07 13.41
N GLU A 89 2.63 -0.61 14.59
CA GLU A 89 3.53 -0.45 15.73
C GLU A 89 4.17 -1.78 16.16
N GLN A 90 3.39 -2.86 16.21
CA GLN A 90 3.90 -4.20 16.53
C GLN A 90 4.92 -4.69 15.50
N GLU A 91 4.65 -4.54 14.21
CA GLU A 91 5.57 -4.99 13.16
C GLU A 91 6.83 -4.13 13.09
N LEU A 92 6.71 -2.81 13.30
CA LEU A 92 7.86 -1.91 13.37
C LEU A 92 8.76 -2.20 14.57
N SER A 93 8.16 -2.43 15.76
CA SER A 93 8.93 -2.73 16.98
C SER A 93 9.67 -4.07 16.92
N ARG A 94 9.16 -5.04 16.16
CA ARG A 94 9.79 -6.34 15.93
C ARG A 94 10.82 -6.35 14.80
N SER A 95 10.86 -5.30 13.98
CA SER A 95 11.67 -5.26 12.77
C SER A 95 13.14 -4.92 13.07
N ASP A 96 14.00 -5.89 12.82
CA ASP A 96 15.47 -5.75 12.84
C ASP A 96 16.04 -5.33 11.46
N ALA A 97 15.19 -5.01 10.49
CA ALA A 97 15.63 -4.62 9.16
C ALA A 97 16.39 -3.27 9.20
N PRO A 98 17.57 -3.17 8.56
CA PRO A 98 18.30 -1.92 8.42
C PRO A 98 17.48 -0.81 7.75
N TRP A 99 16.67 -1.18 6.75
CA TRP A 99 15.78 -0.26 6.06
C TRP A 99 14.32 -0.65 6.26
N LYS A 100 13.51 0.32 6.66
CA LYS A 100 12.07 0.23 6.84
C LYS A 100 11.40 1.21 5.89
N VAL A 101 10.72 0.68 4.88
CA VAL A 101 10.02 1.46 3.86
C VAL A 101 8.53 1.23 4.02
N VAL A 102 7.79 2.29 4.25
CA VAL A 102 6.32 2.24 4.33
C VAL A 102 5.75 2.70 2.99
N PHE A 103 4.68 2.10 2.52
CA PHE A 103 3.98 2.57 1.34
C PHE A 103 2.46 2.49 1.52
N GLY A 104 1.75 3.47 1.00
CA GLY A 104 0.29 3.58 1.03
C GLY A 104 -0.18 4.31 -0.22
N HIS A 105 -1.49 4.46 -0.43
CA HIS A 105 -1.96 5.14 -1.63
C HIS A 105 -1.99 6.66 -1.47
N ASN A 106 -2.55 7.17 -0.36
CA ASN A 106 -2.79 8.60 -0.18
C ASN A 106 -1.55 9.37 0.36
N PRO A 107 -1.30 10.59 -0.09
CA PRO A 107 -0.18 11.42 0.37
C PRO A 107 -0.40 11.95 1.79
N PHE A 108 0.69 12.10 2.53
CA PHE A 108 0.71 12.86 3.79
C PHE A 108 0.96 14.35 3.52
N TYR A 109 1.87 14.60 2.59
CA TYR A 109 2.25 15.91 2.09
C TYR A 109 2.15 15.86 0.56
N SER A 110 1.40 16.77 -0.03
CA SER A 110 1.32 17.00 -1.48
C SER A 110 1.37 18.50 -1.75
N SER A 111 2.02 18.90 -2.84
CA SER A 111 1.95 20.26 -3.41
C SER A 111 0.85 20.37 -4.48
N GLY A 112 0.15 19.27 -4.77
CA GLY A 112 -0.96 19.22 -5.72
C GLY A 112 -2.33 19.45 -5.06
N HIS A 113 -3.38 18.93 -5.68
CA HIS A 113 -4.77 19.19 -5.29
C HIS A 113 -5.10 18.75 -3.86
N TYR A 114 -4.55 17.61 -3.43
CA TYR A 114 -4.89 17.01 -2.14
C TYR A 114 -4.18 17.65 -0.94
N GLY A 115 -3.13 18.44 -1.18
CA GLY A 115 -2.43 19.20 -0.16
C GLY A 115 -1.88 18.35 1.00
N VAL A 116 -1.96 18.90 2.22
CA VAL A 116 -1.42 18.27 3.44
C VAL A 116 -2.51 17.50 4.19
N ASN A 117 -2.32 16.20 4.37
CA ASN A 117 -3.21 15.34 5.15
C ASN A 117 -2.81 15.29 6.63
N GLN A 118 -3.32 16.25 7.41
CA GLN A 118 -3.06 16.35 8.85
C GLN A 118 -3.46 15.10 9.64
N THR A 119 -4.50 14.38 9.20
CA THR A 119 -4.97 13.16 9.87
C THR A 119 -3.95 12.03 9.76
N LEU A 120 -3.42 11.79 8.55
CA LEU A 120 -2.39 10.77 8.35
C LEU A 120 -1.07 11.15 9.03
N ILE A 121 -0.70 12.43 8.99
CA ILE A 121 0.48 12.96 9.68
C ILE A 121 0.42 12.64 11.18
N LYS A 122 -0.67 13.04 11.84
CA LYS A 122 -0.84 12.82 13.29
C LYS A 122 -0.87 11.35 13.65
N ARG A 123 -1.42 10.51 12.76
CA ARG A 123 -1.58 9.08 12.99
C ARG A 123 -0.27 8.29 12.88
N PHE A 124 0.54 8.58 11.86
CA PHE A 124 1.65 7.69 11.48
C PHE A 124 3.03 8.27 11.70
N THR A 125 3.23 9.59 11.60
CA THR A 125 4.57 10.19 11.75
C THR A 125 5.21 9.96 13.12
N PRO A 126 4.46 9.88 14.26
CA PRO A 126 5.06 9.51 15.54
C PRO A 126 5.67 8.11 15.51
N LEU A 127 4.97 7.12 14.93
CA LEU A 127 5.47 5.74 14.78
C LEU A 127 6.68 5.69 13.86
N PHE A 128 6.62 6.41 12.73
CA PHE A 128 7.74 6.47 11.78
C PHE A 128 9.00 7.03 12.43
N LYS A 129 8.87 8.09 13.25
CA LYS A 129 9.98 8.67 14.00
C LYS A 129 10.50 7.73 15.08
N GLN A 130 9.61 7.13 15.86
CA GLN A 130 9.96 6.23 16.98
C GLN A 130 10.73 5.00 16.51
N TYR A 131 10.31 4.41 15.39
CA TYR A 131 10.88 3.15 14.87
C TYR A 131 11.83 3.34 13.68
N ASN A 132 12.25 4.59 13.43
CA ASN A 132 13.20 4.96 12.37
C ASN A 132 12.78 4.40 10.99
N VAL A 133 11.61 4.80 10.50
CA VAL A 133 11.19 4.57 9.10
C VAL A 133 11.87 5.60 8.21
N GLN A 134 12.59 5.14 7.17
CA GLN A 134 13.38 6.02 6.31
C GLN A 134 12.57 6.64 5.17
N LEU A 135 11.53 5.95 4.69
CA LEU A 135 10.81 6.35 3.50
C LEU A 135 9.33 5.99 3.60
N TYR A 136 8.47 6.94 3.23
CA TYR A 136 7.07 6.71 2.93
C TYR A 136 6.81 6.97 1.43
N ILE A 137 6.34 5.97 0.70
CA ILE A 137 6.00 6.06 -0.72
C ILE A 137 4.48 6.15 -0.88
N ASN A 138 4.01 7.05 -1.74
CA ASN A 138 2.57 7.20 -2.03
C ASN A 138 2.31 7.52 -3.51
N GLY A 139 1.03 7.55 -3.88
CA GLY A 139 0.53 7.97 -5.19
C GLY A 139 -0.66 8.92 -5.03
N HIS A 140 -1.78 8.61 -5.70
CA HIS A 140 -3.06 9.34 -5.67
C HIS A 140 -3.07 10.71 -6.35
N GLU A 141 -2.02 11.51 -6.13
CA GLU A 141 -1.75 12.71 -6.91
C GLU A 141 -1.05 12.30 -8.22
N HIS A 142 -1.59 12.71 -9.37
CA HIS A 142 -1.06 12.43 -10.71
C HIS A 142 -0.53 13.69 -11.37
#